data_AF-A0A7S3ULM6-F1
#
_entry.id   AF-A0A7S3ULM6-F1
#
_cell.length_a   1.000
_cell.length_b   1.000
_cell.length_c   1.000
_cell.angle_alpha   90.00
_cell.angle_beta   90.00
_cell.angle_gamma   90.00
#
_symmetry.space_group_name_H-M   'P 1'
#
loop_
_entity.id
_entity.type
_entity.pdbx_description
1 polymer ?
#
loop_
_entity_poly.entity_id
_entity_poly.type
_entity_poly.pdbx_seq_one_letter_code
_entity_poly.pdbx_strand_id
1 'polypeptide(L)'
;MREALLLSSVDAIRARPSQEEENMLAGRPYNPGKCDILQSKLQLSKKLCAEINKLDGLPSSRDKWCRKLFGKWTTGYVEPPFYADYGCHTEVGDNFYCNHGCVILDCGKVTIGNNVFLAPYVGIYAATHPLDSKARLDYELGSPIVIGDDVWIGAKLL
;
A
#
# COMPACT_ATOMS: atom_id res chain seq x y z
N MET A 1 -20.43 8.15 13.16
CA MET A 1 -21.15 7.81 11.91
C MET A 1 -20.21 7.61 10.72
N ARG A 2 -19.23 8.51 10.43
CA ARG A 2 -18.28 8.36 9.30
C ARG A 2 -17.33 7.14 9.40
N GLU A 3 -16.80 6.84 10.57
CA GLU A 3 -15.89 5.70 10.78
C GLU A 3 -16.57 4.36 10.51
N ALA A 4 -17.77 4.12 11.06
CA ALA A 4 -18.53 2.89 10.86
C ALA A 4 -18.88 2.63 9.39
N LEU A 5 -19.18 3.68 8.62
CA LEU A 5 -19.41 3.60 7.18
C LEU A 5 -18.14 3.28 6.39
N LEU A 6 -16.99 3.83 6.80
CA LEU A 6 -15.71 3.49 6.17
C LEU A 6 -15.35 2.03 6.45
N LEU A 7 -15.59 1.55 7.67
CA LEU A 7 -15.30 0.18 8.11
C LEU A 7 -16.12 -0.87 7.33
N SER A 8 -17.43 -0.66 7.17
CA SER A 8 -18.26 -1.59 6.37
C SER A 8 -17.91 -1.60 4.88
N SER A 9 -17.25 -0.53 4.40
CA SER A 9 -16.83 -0.41 3.01
C SER A 9 -15.51 -1.13 2.70
N VAL A 10 -14.63 -1.35 3.69
CA VAL A 10 -13.29 -1.95 3.46
C VAL A 10 -13.42 -3.35 2.86
N ASP A 11 -14.12 -4.23 3.55
CA ASP A 11 -14.20 -5.65 3.17
C ASP A 11 -14.98 -5.80 1.86
N ALA A 12 -16.06 -5.03 1.69
CA ALA A 12 -16.85 -4.99 0.46
C ALA A 12 -16.04 -4.51 -0.75
N ILE A 13 -15.20 -3.47 -0.60
CA ILE A 13 -14.37 -2.96 -1.70
C ILE A 13 -13.26 -3.95 -2.04
N ARG A 14 -12.62 -4.57 -1.04
CA ARG A 14 -11.51 -5.52 -1.22
C ARG A 14 -11.94 -6.80 -1.94
N ALA A 15 -13.11 -7.33 -1.60
CA ALA A 15 -13.61 -8.59 -2.14
C ALA A 15 -14.08 -8.51 -3.61
N ARG A 16 -14.18 -7.31 -4.19
CA ARG A 16 -14.61 -7.17 -5.59
C ARG A 16 -13.51 -7.63 -6.55
N PRO A 17 -13.80 -8.60 -7.44
CA PRO A 17 -12.83 -9.10 -8.41
C PRO A 17 -12.70 -8.15 -9.60
N SER A 18 -11.50 -8.05 -10.17
CA SER A 18 -11.22 -7.23 -11.36
C SER A 18 -10.18 -7.91 -12.25
N GLN A 19 -10.44 -7.95 -13.56
CA GLN A 19 -9.46 -8.46 -14.53
C GLN A 19 -8.21 -7.56 -14.60
N GLU A 20 -8.39 -6.24 -14.48
CA GLU A 20 -7.28 -5.28 -14.47
C GLU A 20 -6.42 -5.44 -13.21
N GLU A 21 -7.03 -5.78 -12.08
CA GLU A 21 -6.31 -6.10 -10.85
C GLU A 21 -5.53 -7.42 -10.96
N GLU A 22 -6.13 -8.44 -11.59
CA GLU A 22 -5.42 -9.68 -11.87
C GLU A 22 -4.23 -9.44 -12.81
N ASN A 23 -4.41 -8.62 -13.84
CA ASN A 23 -3.32 -8.24 -14.75
C ASN A 23 -2.20 -7.50 -14.02
N MET A 24 -2.55 -6.50 -13.21
CA MET A 24 -1.63 -5.75 -12.37
C MET A 24 -0.79 -6.67 -11.48
N LEU A 25 -1.43 -7.58 -10.72
CA LEU A 25 -0.74 -8.49 -9.81
C LEU A 25 0.06 -9.58 -10.55
N ALA A 26 -0.30 -9.90 -11.78
CA ALA A 26 0.47 -10.79 -12.66
C ALA A 26 1.60 -10.08 -13.44
N GLY A 27 1.78 -8.77 -13.24
CA GLY A 27 2.76 -7.95 -13.97
C GLY A 27 2.44 -7.76 -15.45
N ARG A 28 1.19 -8.00 -15.85
CA ARG A 28 0.70 -7.73 -17.21
C ARG A 28 0.24 -6.26 -17.32
N PRO A 29 0.27 -5.66 -18.53
CA PRO A 29 -0.29 -4.34 -18.75
C PRO A 29 -1.72 -4.23 -18.23
N TYR A 30 -1.99 -3.20 -17.44
CA TYR A 30 -3.32 -2.90 -16.90
C TYR A 30 -3.61 -1.40 -17.00
N ASN A 31 -4.89 -1.02 -17.08
CA ASN A 31 -5.34 0.37 -17.11
C ASN A 31 -6.19 0.66 -15.86
N PRO A 32 -5.61 1.29 -14.82
CA PRO A 32 -6.37 1.60 -13.61
C PRO A 32 -7.43 2.67 -13.86
N GLY A 33 -7.22 3.57 -14.82
CA GLY A 33 -8.17 4.65 -15.14
C GLY A 33 -9.49 4.16 -15.73
N LYS A 34 -9.51 2.97 -16.34
CA LYS A 34 -10.71 2.32 -16.90
C LYS A 34 -11.29 1.23 -15.98
N CYS A 35 -10.79 1.11 -14.75
CA CYS A 35 -11.23 0.11 -13.79
C CYS A 35 -11.81 0.74 -12.52
N ASP A 36 -13.13 0.80 -12.41
CA ASP A 36 -13.83 1.36 -11.24
C ASP A 36 -13.46 0.67 -9.92
N ILE A 37 -13.10 -0.61 -9.97
CA ILE A 37 -12.70 -1.39 -8.80
C ILE A 37 -11.32 -0.94 -8.30
N LEU A 38 -10.33 -0.83 -9.19
CA LEU A 38 -9.00 -0.30 -8.85
C LEU A 38 -9.12 1.15 -8.37
N GLN A 39 -9.90 1.99 -9.04
CA GLN A 39 -10.17 3.36 -8.60
C GLN A 39 -10.78 3.39 -7.19
N SER A 40 -11.75 2.53 -6.91
CA SER A 40 -12.35 2.44 -5.57
C SER A 40 -11.33 2.03 -4.50
N LYS A 41 -10.43 1.09 -4.80
CA LYS A 41 -9.38 0.62 -3.89
C LYS A 41 -8.34 1.73 -3.64
N LEU A 42 -7.92 2.46 -4.68
CA LEU A 42 -7.06 3.65 -4.54
C LEU A 42 -7.71 4.72 -3.63
N GLN A 43 -8.99 5.01 -3.83
CA GLN A 43 -9.71 5.98 -3.00
C GLN A 43 -9.87 5.51 -1.56
N LEU A 44 -10.08 4.21 -1.34
CA LEU A 44 -10.13 3.63 0.00
C LEU A 44 -8.78 3.76 0.71
N SER A 45 -7.69 3.38 0.04
CA SER A 45 -6.32 3.50 0.56
C SER A 45 -6.01 4.93 0.99
N LYS A 46 -6.30 5.92 0.14
CA LYS A 46 -6.12 7.34 0.44
C LYS A 46 -6.89 7.78 1.69
N LYS A 47 -8.13 7.31 1.86
CA LYS A 47 -8.93 7.59 3.07
C LYS A 47 -8.30 6.97 4.32
N LEU A 48 -7.83 5.73 4.23
CA LEU A 48 -7.19 5.04 5.36
C LEU A 48 -5.84 5.66 5.72
N CYS A 49 -5.02 6.03 4.73
CA CYS A 49 -3.79 6.79 4.95
C CYS A 49 -4.10 8.15 5.61
N ALA A 50 -5.17 8.83 5.20
CA ALA A 50 -5.59 10.07 5.84
C ALA A 50 -5.98 9.87 7.33
N GLU A 51 -6.62 8.75 7.68
CA GLU A 51 -6.90 8.43 9.09
C GLU A 51 -5.62 8.11 9.87
N ILE A 52 -4.66 7.36 9.30
CA ILE A 52 -3.33 7.15 9.90
C ILE A 52 -2.62 8.48 10.13
N ASN A 53 -2.67 9.39 9.16
CA ASN A 53 -1.91 10.63 9.14
C ASN A 53 -2.49 11.73 10.04
N LYS A 54 -3.79 11.67 10.39
CA LYS A 54 -4.41 12.62 11.33
C LYS A 54 -4.09 12.34 12.78
N LEU A 55 -3.81 11.07 13.12
CA LEU A 55 -3.63 10.68 14.50
C LEU A 55 -2.32 11.24 15.04
N ASP A 56 -2.45 12.07 16.06
CA ASP A 56 -1.42 12.71 16.86
C ASP A 56 -1.36 11.99 18.22
N GLY A 57 -0.59 10.90 18.29
CA GLY A 57 -0.50 10.14 19.54
C GLY A 57 0.29 8.84 19.50
N LEU A 58 0.07 8.04 20.55
CA LEU A 58 0.75 6.78 20.86
C LEU A 58 0.61 5.74 19.72
N PRO A 59 1.61 4.85 19.55
CA PRO A 59 1.61 3.79 18.54
C PRO A 59 0.32 2.97 18.42
N SER A 60 -0.33 2.65 19.54
CA SER A 60 -1.54 1.84 19.59
C SER A 60 -2.75 2.45 18.88
N SER A 61 -2.79 3.78 18.70
CA SER A 61 -3.93 4.46 18.08
C SER A 61 -4.04 4.20 16.57
N ARG A 62 -2.92 3.87 15.90
CA ARG A 62 -2.84 3.68 14.45
C ARG A 62 -2.98 2.23 13.99
N ASP A 63 -2.74 1.27 14.88
CA ASP A 63 -2.76 -0.17 14.56
C ASP A 63 -4.07 -0.60 13.89
N LYS A 64 -5.22 -0.11 14.39
CA LYS A 64 -6.53 -0.42 13.80
C LYS A 64 -6.63 -0.01 12.32
N TRP A 65 -6.03 1.11 11.95
CA TRP A 65 -6.06 1.62 10.58
C TRP A 65 -5.05 0.91 9.70
N CYS A 66 -3.88 0.55 10.24
CA CYS A 66 -2.89 -0.27 9.53
C CYS A 66 -3.46 -1.65 9.19
N ARG A 67 -4.20 -2.30 10.11
CA ARG A 67 -4.93 -3.55 9.84
C ARG A 67 -5.97 -3.43 8.73
N LYS A 68 -6.55 -2.23 8.55
CA LYS A 68 -7.53 -1.96 7.49
C LYS A 68 -6.89 -1.53 6.18
N LEU A 69 -5.70 -0.94 6.22
CA LEU A 69 -4.96 -0.50 5.05
C LEU A 69 -4.23 -1.67 4.38
N PHE A 70 -3.46 -2.44 5.16
CA PHE A 70 -2.62 -3.50 4.62
C PHE A 70 -3.40 -4.79 4.36
N GLY A 71 -2.94 -5.58 3.39
CA GLY A 71 -3.49 -6.91 3.10
C GLY A 71 -3.23 -7.88 4.25
N LYS A 72 -2.05 -7.76 4.88
CA LYS A 72 -1.69 -8.41 6.14
C LYS A 72 -0.95 -7.42 7.02
N TRP A 73 -1.31 -7.39 8.30
CA TRP A 73 -0.65 -6.60 9.33
C TRP A 73 -0.68 -7.39 10.64
N THR A 74 0.49 -7.67 11.21
CA THR A 74 0.58 -8.38 12.49
C THR A 74 0.89 -7.41 13.61
N THR A 75 2.11 -6.88 13.69
CA THR A 75 2.57 -5.92 14.68
C THR A 75 3.56 -4.94 14.06
N GLY A 76 3.45 -3.66 14.43
CA GLY A 76 4.38 -2.66 13.94
C GLY A 76 3.94 -1.25 14.24
N TYR A 77 4.67 -0.30 13.68
CA TYR A 77 4.40 1.11 13.85
C TYR A 77 4.71 1.90 12.57
N VAL A 78 3.81 2.80 12.22
CA VAL A 78 3.92 3.69 11.08
C VAL A 78 3.88 5.13 11.58
N GLU A 79 4.96 5.84 11.34
CA GLU A 79 5.09 7.26 11.61
C GLU A 79 4.44 8.10 10.50
N PRO A 80 3.49 8.98 10.83
CA PRO A 80 2.94 9.92 9.88
C PRO A 80 3.97 10.94 9.36
N PRO A 81 3.85 11.45 8.13
CA PRO A 81 2.88 11.03 7.13
C PRO A 81 3.32 9.72 6.45
N PHE A 82 2.36 8.88 6.09
CA PHE A 82 2.53 7.67 5.30
C PHE A 82 1.59 7.67 4.09
N TYR A 83 2.04 7.08 2.99
CA TYR A 83 1.26 6.98 1.75
C TYR A 83 1.35 5.57 1.17
N ALA A 84 0.22 5.09 0.64
CA ALA A 84 0.19 3.88 -0.18
C ALA A 84 -0.78 4.04 -1.35
N ASP A 85 -0.53 3.33 -2.46
CA ASP A 85 -1.47 3.29 -3.58
C ASP A 85 -2.74 2.52 -3.19
N TYR A 86 -2.63 1.20 -3.00
CA TYR A 86 -3.75 0.34 -2.63
C TYR A 86 -3.69 -0.09 -1.16
N GLY A 87 -2.48 -0.31 -0.64
CA GLY A 87 -2.20 -0.86 0.68
C GLY A 87 -2.57 -2.35 0.81
N CYS A 88 -3.70 -2.77 0.24
CA CYS A 88 -4.20 -4.14 0.34
C CYS A 88 -3.35 -5.19 -0.38
N HIS A 89 -2.39 -4.79 -1.23
CA HIS A 89 -1.45 -5.71 -1.87
C HIS A 89 -0.14 -5.83 -1.10
N THR A 90 0.00 -5.09 0.00
CA THR A 90 1.15 -5.14 0.89
C THR A 90 0.87 -6.05 2.08
N GLU A 91 1.79 -6.96 2.35
CA GLU A 91 1.81 -7.81 3.54
C GLU A 91 2.99 -7.46 4.43
N VAL A 92 2.73 -7.27 5.72
CA VAL A 92 3.72 -6.89 6.72
C VAL A 92 3.79 -7.96 7.81
N GLY A 93 5.01 -8.42 8.10
CA GLY A 93 5.35 -9.32 9.19
C GLY A 93 5.39 -8.62 10.56
N ASP A 94 5.98 -9.31 11.54
CA ASP A 94 6.06 -8.83 12.92
C ASP A 94 7.15 -7.79 13.15
N ASN A 95 6.93 -6.91 14.13
CA ASN A 95 7.91 -5.90 14.55
C ASN A 95 8.38 -4.99 13.41
N PHE A 96 7.45 -4.54 12.57
CA PHE A 96 7.73 -3.58 11.50
C PHE A 96 7.80 -2.15 12.04
N TYR A 97 8.82 -1.40 11.65
CA TYR A 97 8.92 0.03 11.93
C TYR A 97 9.05 0.81 10.62
N CYS A 98 8.14 1.76 10.40
CA CYS A 98 8.10 2.61 9.21
C CYS A 98 8.15 4.07 9.64
N ASN A 99 9.24 4.75 9.32
CA ASN A 99 9.48 6.12 9.76
C ASN A 99 8.79 7.15 8.82
N HIS A 100 8.89 8.43 9.18
CA HIS A 100 8.18 9.54 8.55
C HIS A 100 8.37 9.59 7.03
N GLY A 101 7.28 9.86 6.31
CA GLY A 101 7.32 10.19 4.89
C GLY A 101 7.53 9.00 3.96
N CYS A 102 7.43 7.76 4.45
CA CYS A 102 7.54 6.59 3.59
C CYS A 102 6.34 6.45 2.64
N VAL A 103 6.61 5.86 1.47
CA VAL A 103 5.63 5.66 0.39
C VAL A 103 5.71 4.21 -0.12
N ILE A 104 4.58 3.53 -0.22
CA ILE A 104 4.49 2.17 -0.81
C ILE A 104 3.52 2.19 -2.00
N LEU A 105 4.05 2.07 -3.22
CA LEU A 105 3.24 1.95 -4.44
C LEU A 105 3.07 0.47 -4.77
N ASP A 106 2.04 -0.17 -4.22
CA ASP A 106 1.79 -1.61 -4.30
C ASP A 106 0.92 -2.00 -5.51
N CYS A 107 1.31 -1.51 -6.70
CA CYS A 107 0.82 -1.98 -8.01
C CYS A 107 1.35 -3.37 -8.40
N GLY A 108 2.07 -4.02 -7.50
CA GLY A 108 2.41 -5.44 -7.51
C GLY A 108 2.39 -5.94 -6.07
N LYS A 109 2.51 -7.25 -5.85
CA LYS A 109 2.57 -7.80 -4.49
C LYS A 109 3.80 -7.25 -3.76
N VAL A 110 3.60 -6.64 -2.60
CA VAL A 110 4.70 -6.24 -1.71
C VAL A 110 4.68 -7.13 -0.47
N THR A 111 5.77 -7.80 -0.19
CA THR A 111 5.93 -8.63 1.01
C THR A 111 7.07 -8.08 1.84
N ILE A 112 6.78 -7.75 3.09
CA ILE A 112 7.73 -7.26 4.10
C ILE A 112 7.79 -8.30 5.22
N GLY A 113 8.99 -8.80 5.48
CA GLY A 113 9.27 -9.77 6.52
C GLY A 113 9.13 -9.24 7.94
N ASN A 114 9.74 -9.95 8.88
CA ASN A 114 9.78 -9.62 10.30
C ASN A 114 10.98 -8.72 10.63
N ASN A 115 10.87 -7.93 11.69
CA ASN A 115 11.93 -7.04 12.19
C ASN A 115 12.47 -6.08 11.11
N VAL A 116 11.60 -5.60 10.22
CA VAL A 116 11.99 -4.68 9.16
C VAL A 116 11.86 -3.24 9.63
N PHE A 117 12.91 -2.45 9.43
CA PHE A 117 12.97 -1.04 9.78
C PHE A 117 13.17 -0.20 8.51
N LEU A 118 12.24 0.69 8.23
CA LEU A 118 12.37 1.72 7.20
C LEU A 118 12.71 3.05 7.87
N ALA A 119 13.83 3.63 7.50
CA ALA A 119 14.20 4.99 7.90
C ALA A 119 13.30 6.04 7.18
N PRO A 120 13.42 7.34 7.50
CA PRO A 120 12.55 8.35 6.89
C PRO A 120 12.67 8.41 5.36
N TYR A 121 11.54 8.68 4.70
CA TYR A 121 11.44 8.91 3.26
C TYR A 121 11.90 7.71 2.39
N VAL A 122 11.69 6.49 2.85
CA VAL A 122 11.88 5.29 2.01
C VAL A 122 10.71 5.14 1.04
N GLY A 123 11.03 4.94 -0.24
CA GLY A 123 10.08 4.54 -1.27
C GLY A 123 10.15 3.03 -1.54
N ILE A 124 9.01 2.37 -1.67
CA ILE A 124 8.90 0.97 -2.12
C ILE A 124 7.95 0.95 -3.32
N TYR A 125 8.49 0.90 -4.54
CA TYR A 125 7.71 1.10 -5.76
C TYR A 125 7.62 -0.17 -6.60
N ALA A 126 6.54 -0.93 -6.40
CA ALA A 126 6.18 -2.05 -7.26
C ALA A 126 5.55 -1.58 -8.59
N ALA A 127 5.17 -0.30 -8.67
CA ALA A 127 4.64 0.33 -9.87
C ALA A 127 5.74 0.73 -10.87
N THR A 128 5.47 0.52 -12.15
CA THR A 128 6.26 1.05 -13.26
C THR A 128 5.38 1.30 -14.49
N HIS A 129 5.97 1.80 -15.57
CA HIS A 129 5.27 2.08 -16.81
C HIS A 129 5.99 1.45 -18.01
N PRO A 130 5.26 1.12 -19.09
CA PRO A 130 5.87 0.79 -20.37
C PRO A 130 6.90 1.86 -20.81
N LEU A 131 8.00 1.42 -21.43
CA LEU A 131 8.99 2.35 -21.99
C LEU A 131 8.46 3.06 -23.24
N ASP A 132 7.62 2.37 -24.03
CA ASP A 132 6.95 2.95 -25.19
C ASP A 132 6.07 4.14 -24.79
N SER A 133 6.21 5.25 -25.51
CA SER A 133 5.59 6.52 -25.13
C SER A 133 4.09 6.56 -25.35
N LYS A 134 3.55 5.75 -26.27
CA LYS A 134 2.12 5.67 -26.49
C LYS A 134 1.50 4.73 -25.47
N ALA A 135 2.13 3.58 -25.23
CA ALA A 135 1.64 2.59 -24.29
C ALA A 135 1.53 3.12 -22.86
N ARG A 136 2.51 3.91 -22.38
CA ARG A 136 2.49 4.46 -21.01
C ARG A 136 1.44 5.54 -20.74
N LEU A 137 0.71 5.99 -21.76
CA LEU A 137 -0.44 6.89 -21.57
C LEU A 137 -1.68 6.12 -21.11
N ASP A 138 -1.78 4.85 -21.47
CA ASP A 138 -2.94 4.01 -21.20
C ASP A 138 -2.65 2.91 -20.18
N TYR A 139 -1.42 2.44 -20.06
CA TYR A 139 -1.08 1.26 -19.27
C TYR A 139 -0.01 1.51 -18.23
N GLU A 140 -0.16 0.79 -17.12
CA GLU A 140 0.81 0.63 -16.05
C GLU A 140 1.27 -0.83 -15.99
N LEU A 141 2.36 -1.06 -15.25
CA LEU A 141 2.93 -2.37 -14.99
C LEU A 141 3.23 -2.51 -13.50
N GLY A 142 3.08 -3.72 -12.99
CA GLY A 142 3.43 -4.11 -11.63
C GLY A 142 4.58 -5.10 -11.60
N SER A 143 5.46 -5.00 -10.62
CA SER A 143 6.44 -6.04 -10.32
C SER A 143 6.49 -6.29 -8.82
N PRO A 144 6.46 -7.56 -8.36
CA PRO A 144 6.47 -7.84 -6.94
C PRO A 144 7.79 -7.40 -6.29
N ILE A 145 7.71 -7.00 -5.02
CA ILE A 145 8.85 -6.67 -4.16
C ILE A 145 8.80 -7.55 -2.92
N VAL A 146 9.94 -8.13 -2.56
CA VAL A 146 10.09 -8.92 -1.34
C VAL A 146 11.24 -8.36 -0.51
N ILE A 147 10.93 -7.90 0.69
CA ILE A 147 11.89 -7.53 1.73
C ILE A 147 11.90 -8.66 2.74
N GLY A 148 13.07 -9.28 2.94
CA GLY A 148 13.25 -10.36 3.90
C GLY A 148 13.19 -9.92 5.35
N ASP A 149 13.48 -10.85 6.26
CA ASP A 149 13.53 -10.59 7.70
C ASP A 149 14.81 -9.81 8.09
N ASP A 150 14.76 -9.10 9.21
CA ASP A 150 15.89 -8.40 9.85
C ASP A 150 16.56 -7.33 8.95
N VAL A 151 15.81 -6.76 8.01
CA VAL A 151 16.30 -5.73 7.10
C VAL A 151 16.14 -4.33 7.68
N TRP A 152 17.19 -3.52 7.56
CA TRP A 152 17.11 -2.07 7.77
C TRP A 152 17.39 -1.32 6.48
N ILE A 153 16.45 -0.45 6.07
CA ILE A 153 16.57 0.39 4.87
C ILE A 153 16.85 1.84 5.30
N GLY A 154 17.97 2.38 4.81
CA GLY A 154 18.41 3.75 5.10
C GLY A 154 17.52 4.84 4.50
N ALA A 155 17.66 6.07 5.02
CA ALA A 155 16.77 7.17 4.67
C ALA A 155 16.92 7.63 3.22
N LYS A 156 15.81 8.11 2.61
CA LYS A 156 15.76 8.60 1.23
C LYS A 156 16.20 7.57 0.18
N LEU A 157 16.03 6.29 0.47
CA LEU A 157 16.29 5.22 -0.48
C LEU A 157 15.04 4.95 -1.33
N LEU A 158 15.29 4.62 -2.60
CA LEU A 158 14.31 4.22 -3.61
C LEU A 158 14.50 2.75 -3.95
#